data_AF-A0A939X1F7-F1
#
_entry.id   AF-A0A939X1F7-F1
#
_cell.length_a   1.000
_cell.length_b   1.000
_cell.length_c   1.000
_cell.angle_alpha   90.00
_cell.angle_beta   90.00
_cell.angle_gamma   90.00
#
_symmetry.space_group_name_H-M   'P 1'
#
loop_
_entity.id
_entity.type
_entity.pdbx_description
1 polymer ?
#
loop_
_entity_poly.entity_id
_entity_poly.type
_entity_poly.pdbx_seq_one_letter_code
_entity_poly.pdbx_strand_id
1 'polypeptide(L)'
;MGLFDKKFCDICGDKIGLLGNKKLKDGNMCKNCQAKLSPFFRERRESTIEEIKAQLEYREANKAAVAAFKATTTFGDDTKIYIDEANKKFLVTRAAINKFADANPDVIDFSQVVSFDVSIEEDEDEVRYRDAEGNYKSFVPQRFAYSYNFNVKIIVQNPYFSEIEFELNSSAVDNEADTSVDLDGVAPEQYKVAGFGYNQTSNKEEVKNSEAYKKYLKQTEELNKFFGNVKKTEHDNIEAQNKAAEEEQNTVICPYCGARTKKGAAGVCEFCGAPLP
;
A
#
# COMPACT_ATOMS: atom_id res chain seq x y z
N MET A 1 -28.68 40.10 10.87
CA MET A 1 -27.82 39.51 9.81
C MET A 1 -27.35 38.16 10.34
N GLY A 2 -27.59 37.07 9.59
CA GLY A 2 -27.47 35.70 10.08
C GLY A 2 -26.03 35.23 10.26
N LEU A 3 -25.82 34.39 11.27
CA LEU A 3 -24.53 34.05 11.89
C LEU A 3 -23.53 33.26 11.02
N PHE A 4 -23.82 32.97 9.75
CA PHE A 4 -22.89 32.23 8.87
C PHE A 4 -23.09 32.61 7.39
N ASP A 5 -22.03 33.11 6.76
CA ASP A 5 -22.01 33.30 5.30
C ASP A 5 -22.20 31.95 4.60
N LYS A 6 -23.12 31.91 3.62
CA LYS A 6 -23.37 30.71 2.81
C LYS A 6 -22.14 30.46 1.95
N LYS A 7 -21.43 29.36 2.22
CA LYS A 7 -20.31 28.90 1.38
C LYS A 7 -20.83 28.02 0.26
N PHE A 8 -20.19 28.11 -0.90
CA PHE A 8 -20.44 27.28 -2.07
C PHE A 8 -19.17 26.51 -2.42
N CYS A 9 -19.33 25.38 -3.09
CA CYS A 9 -18.22 24.57 -3.53
C CYS A 9 -17.65 25.12 -4.84
N ASP A 10 -16.37 25.42 -4.86
CA ASP A 10 -15.67 25.93 -6.05
C ASP A 10 -15.37 24.84 -7.08
N ILE A 11 -15.73 23.59 -6.78
CA ILE A 11 -15.60 22.43 -7.68
C ILE A 11 -16.92 22.13 -8.39
N CYS A 12 -18.03 22.00 -7.65
CA CYS A 12 -19.34 21.61 -8.22
C CYS A 12 -20.41 22.71 -8.17
N GLY A 13 -20.16 23.84 -7.53
CA GLY A 13 -21.14 24.93 -7.36
C GLY A 13 -22.19 24.71 -6.25
N ASP A 14 -22.27 23.50 -5.67
CA ASP A 14 -23.27 23.20 -4.64
C ASP A 14 -23.06 24.02 -3.36
N LYS A 15 -24.17 24.33 -2.69
CA LYS A 15 -24.14 24.96 -1.37
C LYS A 15 -23.53 24.02 -0.34
N ILE A 16 -22.55 24.51 0.42
CA ILE A 16 -21.88 23.76 1.47
C ILE A 16 -22.62 23.93 2.80
N GLY A 17 -22.98 22.82 3.43
CA GLY A 17 -23.55 22.80 4.79
C GLY A 17 -22.51 23.12 5.86
N LEU A 18 -22.97 23.42 7.08
CA LEU A 18 -22.14 23.93 8.19
C LEU A 18 -20.89 23.07 8.49
N LEU A 19 -21.00 21.75 8.37
CA LEU A 19 -19.92 20.78 8.64
C LEU A 19 -19.31 20.14 7.38
N GLY A 20 -19.75 20.58 6.20
CA GLY A 20 -19.37 19.97 4.92
C GLY A 20 -18.21 20.65 4.21
N ASN A 21 -17.64 21.72 4.80
CA ASN A 21 -16.64 22.54 4.14
C ASN A 21 -15.23 21.98 4.33
N LYS A 22 -14.56 21.66 3.23
CA LYS A 22 -13.12 21.47 3.17
C LYS A 22 -12.49 22.72 2.57
N LYS A 23 -11.78 23.49 3.40
CA LYS A 23 -10.99 24.63 2.94
C LYS A 23 -9.79 24.13 2.11
N LEU A 24 -9.63 24.70 0.92
CA LEU A 24 -8.50 24.56 0.00
C LEU A 24 -7.58 25.79 0.12
N LYS A 25 -6.46 25.78 -0.61
CA LYS A 25 -5.53 26.92 -0.66
C LYS A 25 -6.19 28.19 -1.18
N ASP A 26 -6.99 28.09 -2.24
CA ASP A 26 -7.64 29.19 -2.94
C ASP A 26 -9.17 29.00 -3.09
N GLY A 27 -9.79 28.13 -2.27
CA GLY A 27 -11.21 27.83 -2.39
C GLY A 27 -11.82 26.96 -1.29
N ASN A 28 -13.01 26.45 -1.58
CA ASN A 28 -13.84 25.60 -0.73
C ASN A 28 -14.36 24.40 -1.52
N MET A 29 -14.26 23.22 -0.92
CA MET A 29 -14.73 21.96 -1.50
C MET A 29 -15.78 21.32 -0.59
N CYS A 30 -16.84 20.76 -1.17
CA CYS A 30 -17.85 20.02 -0.42
C CYS A 30 -17.41 18.57 -0.15
N LYS A 31 -18.01 17.95 0.88
CA LYS A 31 -17.79 16.53 1.22
C LYS A 31 -18.00 15.55 0.06
N ASN A 32 -18.89 15.86 -0.89
CA ASN A 32 -19.20 14.97 -2.01
C ASN A 32 -18.08 15.00 -3.07
N CYS A 33 -17.52 16.17 -3.37
CA CYS A 33 -16.33 16.27 -4.21
C CYS A 33 -15.12 15.62 -3.52
N GLN A 34 -14.98 15.83 -2.21
CA GLN A 34 -13.90 15.19 -1.43
C GLN A 34 -13.97 13.66 -1.49
N ALA A 35 -15.16 13.07 -1.45
CA ALA A 35 -15.36 11.62 -1.50
C ALA A 35 -15.01 10.99 -2.87
N LYS A 36 -14.89 11.79 -3.93
CA LYS A 36 -14.48 11.32 -5.26
C LYS A 36 -12.96 11.24 -5.44
N LEU A 37 -12.22 11.97 -4.60
CA LEU A 37 -10.76 11.99 -4.65
C LEU A 37 -10.18 10.62 -4.29
N SER A 38 -8.94 10.36 -4.68
CA SER A 38 -8.24 9.13 -4.31
C SER A 38 -8.22 8.98 -2.77
N PRO A 39 -8.41 7.76 -2.23
CA PRO A 39 -8.19 7.48 -0.82
C PRO A 39 -6.77 7.84 -0.36
N PHE A 40 -5.77 7.73 -1.23
CA PHE A 40 -4.37 8.00 -0.96
C PHE A 40 -3.97 9.48 -1.13
N PHE A 41 -4.89 10.34 -1.57
CA PHE A 41 -4.62 11.76 -1.75
C PHE A 41 -4.52 12.49 -0.39
N ARG A 42 -3.29 12.79 0.07
CA ARG A 42 -2.99 13.31 1.42
C ARG A 42 -3.05 14.84 1.55
N GLU A 43 -2.69 15.60 0.50
CA GLU A 43 -2.47 17.06 0.58
C GLU A 43 -3.73 17.93 0.40
N ARG A 44 -4.91 17.37 0.63
CA ARG A 44 -6.22 17.98 0.32
C ARG A 44 -6.46 19.40 0.86
N ARG A 45 -5.80 19.83 1.93
CA ARG A 45 -6.00 21.18 2.51
C ARG A 45 -5.10 22.24 1.87
N GLU A 46 -4.01 21.81 1.26
CA GLU A 46 -2.99 22.67 0.67
C GLU A 46 -3.10 22.72 -0.85
N SER A 47 -3.90 21.83 -1.44
CA SER A 47 -4.24 21.85 -2.86
C SER A 47 -5.06 23.09 -3.24
N THR A 48 -4.79 23.59 -4.43
CA THR A 48 -5.57 24.57 -5.17
C THR A 48 -6.82 23.93 -5.80
N ILE A 49 -7.78 24.75 -6.19
CA ILE A 49 -8.96 24.31 -6.97
C ILE A 49 -8.52 23.57 -8.25
N GLU A 50 -7.48 24.05 -8.92
CA GLU A 50 -6.97 23.45 -10.17
C GLU A 50 -6.40 22.05 -9.93
N GLU A 51 -5.57 21.86 -8.90
CA GLU A 51 -5.04 20.54 -8.53
C GLU A 51 -6.15 19.57 -8.15
N ILE A 52 -7.21 20.04 -7.45
CA ILE A 52 -8.39 19.22 -7.16
C ILE A 52 -9.12 18.79 -8.43
N LYS A 53 -9.27 19.69 -9.41
CA LYS A 53 -9.90 19.35 -10.70
C LYS A 53 -9.07 18.35 -11.48
N ALA A 54 -7.76 18.54 -11.58
CA ALA A 54 -6.85 17.60 -12.23
C ALA A 54 -6.91 16.21 -11.56
N GLN A 55 -6.96 16.16 -10.23
CA GLN A 55 -7.11 14.91 -9.50
C GLN A 55 -8.45 14.24 -9.83
N LEU A 56 -9.56 14.99 -9.90
CA LEU A 56 -10.87 14.44 -10.28
C LEU A 56 -10.90 13.91 -11.71
N GLU A 57 -10.21 14.57 -12.65
CA GLU A 57 -10.04 14.08 -14.02
C GLU A 57 -9.25 12.77 -14.05
N TYR A 58 -8.17 12.67 -13.26
CA TYR A 58 -7.45 11.42 -13.05
C TYR A 58 -8.36 10.31 -12.51
N ARG A 59 -9.23 10.63 -11.55
CA ARG A 59 -10.20 9.67 -10.98
C ARG A 59 -11.26 9.24 -12.00
N GLU A 60 -11.68 10.14 -12.88
CA GLU A 60 -12.61 9.82 -13.96
C GLU A 60 -11.95 8.86 -14.97
N ALA A 61 -10.72 9.16 -15.40
CA ALA A 61 -9.95 8.28 -16.28
C ALA A 61 -9.67 6.90 -15.65
N ASN A 62 -9.42 6.86 -14.33
CA ASN A 62 -9.18 5.62 -13.59
C ASN A 62 -10.38 4.65 -13.66
N LYS A 63 -11.62 5.12 -13.84
CA LYS A 63 -12.78 4.22 -13.98
C LYS A 63 -12.63 3.22 -15.14
N ALA A 64 -12.03 3.64 -16.25
CA ALA A 64 -11.76 2.75 -17.37
C ALA A 64 -10.71 1.69 -17.01
N ALA A 65 -9.67 2.07 -16.26
CA ALA A 65 -8.67 1.13 -15.75
C ALA A 65 -9.29 0.12 -14.77
N VAL A 66 -10.18 0.57 -13.89
CA VAL A 66 -10.94 -0.29 -12.96
C VAL A 66 -11.84 -1.27 -13.72
N ALA A 67 -12.55 -0.81 -14.75
CA ALA A 67 -13.42 -1.67 -15.56
C ALA A 67 -12.62 -2.73 -16.34
N ALA A 68 -11.39 -2.43 -16.72
CA ALA A 68 -10.50 -3.36 -17.43
C ALA A 68 -9.72 -4.30 -16.50
N PHE A 69 -9.70 -4.03 -15.20
CA PHE A 69 -8.87 -4.74 -14.22
C PHE A 69 -9.34 -6.18 -14.02
N LYS A 70 -8.41 -7.13 -14.08
CA LYS A 70 -8.65 -8.57 -13.92
C LYS A 70 -7.74 -9.14 -12.83
N ALA A 71 -8.26 -9.18 -11.61
CA ALA A 71 -7.52 -9.77 -10.48
C ALA A 71 -7.19 -11.25 -10.75
N THR A 72 -5.89 -11.58 -10.74
CA THR A 72 -5.36 -12.95 -10.78
C THR A 72 -4.99 -13.45 -9.38
N THR A 73 -4.50 -12.54 -8.53
CA THR A 73 -4.03 -12.86 -7.18
C THR A 73 -4.55 -11.82 -6.18
N THR A 74 -4.79 -12.22 -4.94
CA THR A 74 -5.32 -11.34 -3.88
C THR A 74 -4.72 -11.68 -2.53
N PHE A 75 -4.32 -10.65 -1.77
CA PHE A 75 -3.79 -10.77 -0.42
C PHE A 75 -4.49 -9.80 0.53
N GLY A 76 -4.45 -10.10 1.83
CA GLY A 76 -5.10 -9.32 2.88
C GLY A 76 -6.56 -9.70 3.14
N ASP A 77 -7.07 -9.27 4.30
CA ASP A 77 -8.39 -9.64 4.81
C ASP A 77 -9.39 -8.46 4.76
N ASP A 78 -9.20 -7.37 5.51
CA ASP A 78 -10.08 -6.18 5.42
C ASP A 78 -9.71 -5.31 4.21
N THR A 79 -8.51 -4.72 4.25
CA THR A 79 -7.92 -4.08 3.08
C THR A 79 -7.14 -5.12 2.28
N LYS A 80 -7.40 -5.19 0.99
CA LYS A 80 -6.78 -6.17 0.10
C LYS A 80 -5.96 -5.49 -0.96
N ILE A 81 -4.87 -6.15 -1.33
CA ILE A 81 -4.16 -5.88 -2.57
C ILE A 81 -4.59 -6.91 -3.61
N TYR A 82 -5.11 -6.42 -4.74
CA TYR A 82 -5.44 -7.23 -5.89
C TYR A 82 -4.40 -7.00 -6.98
N ILE A 83 -3.96 -8.07 -7.61
CA ILE A 83 -2.90 -8.05 -8.63
C ILE A 83 -3.52 -8.56 -9.94
N ASP A 84 -3.31 -7.81 -11.01
CA ASP A 84 -3.59 -8.19 -12.40
C ASP A 84 -2.25 -8.37 -13.10
N GLU A 85 -1.75 -9.61 -13.09
CA GLU A 85 -0.44 -9.94 -13.66
C GLU A 85 -0.38 -9.74 -15.18
N ALA A 86 -1.49 -10.01 -15.87
CA ALA A 86 -1.55 -9.93 -17.33
C ALA A 86 -1.43 -8.49 -17.83
N ASN A 87 -2.08 -7.55 -17.14
CA ASN A 87 -2.03 -6.13 -17.46
C ASN A 87 -0.97 -5.36 -16.65
N LYS A 88 -0.16 -6.07 -15.85
CA LYS A 88 0.90 -5.51 -15.00
C LYS A 88 0.42 -4.41 -14.05
N LYS A 89 -0.72 -4.63 -13.40
CA LYS A 89 -1.36 -3.63 -12.54
C LYS A 89 -1.73 -4.21 -11.18
N PHE A 90 -1.83 -3.35 -10.18
CA PHE A 90 -2.42 -3.69 -8.90
C PHE A 90 -3.35 -2.57 -8.43
N LEU A 91 -4.16 -2.88 -7.43
CA LEU A 91 -4.94 -1.90 -6.69
C LEU A 91 -5.05 -2.33 -5.23
N VAL A 92 -5.23 -1.36 -4.34
CA VAL A 92 -5.40 -1.59 -2.90
C VAL A 92 -6.73 -1.02 -2.45
N THR A 93 -7.59 -1.84 -1.85
CA THR A 93 -8.94 -1.41 -1.44
C THR A 93 -9.60 -2.35 -0.43
N ARG A 94 -10.51 -1.80 0.37
CA ARG A 94 -11.47 -2.57 1.18
C ARG A 94 -12.67 -3.08 0.38
N ALA A 95 -12.90 -2.51 -0.82
CA ALA A 95 -14.02 -2.92 -1.65
C ALA A 95 -13.84 -4.38 -2.13
N ALA A 96 -14.94 -5.14 -2.13
CA ALA A 96 -14.97 -6.41 -2.83
C ALA A 96 -14.90 -6.20 -4.35
N ILE A 97 -14.43 -7.21 -5.09
CA ILE A 97 -14.23 -7.14 -6.55
C ILE A 97 -15.48 -6.71 -7.33
N ASN A 98 -16.66 -7.17 -6.91
CA ASN A 98 -17.95 -6.81 -7.50
C ASN A 98 -18.40 -5.36 -7.19
N LYS A 99 -17.66 -4.65 -6.34
CA LYS A 99 -17.90 -3.26 -5.93
C LYS A 99 -16.83 -2.29 -6.45
N PHE A 100 -15.92 -2.76 -7.29
CA PHE A 100 -14.87 -1.90 -7.86
C PHE A 100 -15.43 -0.73 -8.67
N ALA A 101 -16.50 -0.94 -9.45
CA ALA A 101 -17.12 0.15 -10.23
C ALA A 101 -17.66 1.28 -9.34
N ASP A 102 -18.21 0.95 -8.17
CA ASP A 102 -18.75 1.90 -7.20
C ASP A 102 -17.62 2.61 -6.42
N ALA A 103 -16.62 1.84 -5.97
CA ALA A 103 -15.52 2.34 -5.14
C ALA A 103 -14.43 3.07 -5.94
N ASN A 104 -14.26 2.72 -7.22
CA ASN A 104 -13.23 3.22 -8.11
C ASN A 104 -11.83 3.17 -7.47
N PRO A 105 -11.30 2.04 -6.99
CA PRO A 105 -9.96 2.01 -6.38
C PRO A 105 -8.87 2.47 -7.37
N ASP A 106 -7.82 3.14 -6.90
CA ASP A 106 -6.74 3.58 -7.79
C ASP A 106 -6.02 2.35 -8.38
N VAL A 107 -5.99 2.26 -9.71
CA VAL A 107 -5.28 1.22 -10.45
C VAL A 107 -3.89 1.73 -10.79
N ILE A 108 -2.88 0.98 -10.36
CA ILE A 108 -1.48 1.39 -10.38
C ILE A 108 -0.69 0.40 -11.21
N ASP A 109 0.18 0.92 -12.07
CA ASP A 109 1.06 0.10 -12.90
C ASP A 109 2.25 -0.41 -12.08
N PHE A 110 2.72 -1.62 -12.37
CA PHE A 110 3.92 -2.19 -11.74
C PHE A 110 5.16 -1.32 -11.92
N SER A 111 5.28 -0.65 -13.07
CA SER A 111 6.37 0.30 -13.35
C SER A 111 6.40 1.50 -12.41
N GLN A 112 5.28 1.81 -11.72
CA GLN A 112 5.24 2.89 -10.75
C GLN A 112 5.78 2.48 -9.38
N VAL A 113 6.05 1.19 -9.12
CA VAL A 113 6.49 0.73 -7.80
C VAL A 113 7.97 1.05 -7.59
N VAL A 114 8.26 1.91 -6.60
CA VAL A 114 9.62 2.25 -6.18
C VAL A 114 10.09 1.32 -5.06
N SER A 115 9.24 1.11 -4.06
CA SER A 115 9.50 0.13 -2.99
C SER A 115 8.26 -0.56 -2.47
N PHE A 116 8.50 -1.74 -1.92
CA PHE A 116 7.51 -2.60 -1.29
C PHE A 116 8.19 -3.18 -0.06
N ASP A 117 7.54 -3.04 1.10
CA ASP A 117 8.00 -3.56 2.37
C ASP A 117 6.81 -4.06 3.18
N VAL A 118 7.04 -5.09 3.98
CA VAL A 118 6.07 -5.54 4.98
C VAL A 118 6.78 -5.61 6.32
N SER A 119 6.35 -4.79 7.26
CA SER A 119 6.82 -4.82 8.63
C SER A 119 5.85 -5.61 9.52
N ILE A 120 6.41 -6.33 10.49
CA ILE A 120 5.62 -7.03 11.51
C ILE A 120 5.77 -6.22 12.78
N GLU A 121 4.69 -5.54 13.19
CA GLU A 121 4.58 -4.86 14.47
C GLU A 121 4.25 -5.90 15.54
N GLU A 122 5.05 -5.91 16.62
CA GLU A 122 4.88 -6.78 17.78
C GLU A 122 4.54 -5.88 18.98
N ASP A 123 3.32 -6.02 19.48
CA ASP A 123 2.87 -5.36 20.70
C ASP A 123 2.95 -6.34 21.88
N GLU A 124 3.22 -5.80 23.07
CA GLU A 124 3.34 -6.55 24.33
C GLU A 124 2.50 -5.86 25.42
N ASP A 125 1.56 -6.61 26.00
CA ASP A 125 0.71 -6.16 27.10
C ASP A 125 0.88 -7.06 28.32
N GLU A 126 1.11 -6.46 29.49
CA GLU A 126 1.12 -7.20 30.76
C GLU A 126 -0.30 -7.70 31.08
N VAL A 127 -0.43 -9.02 31.26
CA VAL A 127 -1.67 -9.62 31.76
C VAL A 127 -1.78 -9.36 33.26
N ARG A 128 -2.88 -8.73 33.67
CA ARG A 128 -3.18 -8.43 35.07
C ARG A 128 -4.50 -9.08 35.48
N TYR A 129 -4.60 -9.44 36.76
CA TYR A 129 -5.83 -9.98 37.32
C TYR A 129 -6.46 -9.03 38.33
N ARG A 130 -7.78 -9.13 38.49
CA ARG A 130 -8.51 -8.46 39.56
C ARG A 130 -8.55 -9.33 40.82
N ASP A 131 -8.07 -8.80 41.94
CA ASP A 131 -8.17 -9.49 43.24
C ASP A 131 -9.58 -9.37 43.85
N ALA A 132 -9.81 -10.04 44.99
CA ALA A 132 -11.10 -10.03 45.68
C ALA A 132 -11.55 -8.63 46.15
N GLU A 133 -10.64 -7.67 46.23
CA GLU A 133 -10.88 -6.28 46.61
C GLU A 133 -11.15 -5.39 45.39
N GLY A 134 -11.08 -5.95 44.17
CA GLY A 134 -11.28 -5.24 42.92
C GLY A 134 -10.03 -4.53 42.39
N ASN A 135 -8.86 -4.74 43.00
CA ASN A 135 -7.62 -4.10 42.57
C ASN A 135 -6.91 -4.94 41.49
N TYR A 136 -6.28 -4.25 40.54
CA TYR A 136 -5.44 -4.91 39.54
C TYR A 136 -4.09 -5.29 40.13
N LYS A 137 -3.72 -6.57 39.99
CA LYS A 137 -2.45 -7.16 40.43
C LYS A 137 -1.75 -7.87 39.28
N SER A 138 -0.42 -7.84 39.32
CA SER A 138 0.43 -8.61 38.40
C SER A 138 0.56 -10.06 38.86
N PHE A 139 0.68 -10.98 37.91
CA PHE A 139 1.06 -12.37 38.20
C PHE A 139 2.52 -12.46 38.69
N VAL A 140 2.85 -13.54 39.42
CA VAL A 140 4.22 -13.87 39.82
C VAL A 140 4.53 -15.30 39.36
N PRO A 141 5.40 -15.50 38.35
CA PRO A 141 6.05 -14.49 37.51
C PRO A 141 5.07 -13.68 36.64
N GLN A 142 5.49 -12.49 36.20
CA GLN A 142 4.72 -11.64 35.28
C GLN A 142 4.39 -12.39 33.98
N ARG A 143 3.24 -12.06 33.40
CA ARG A 143 2.72 -12.70 32.19
C ARG A 143 2.44 -11.65 31.12
N PHE A 144 2.78 -11.95 29.87
CA PHE A 144 2.69 -10.99 28.76
C PHE A 144 1.96 -11.57 27.55
N ALA A 145 0.90 -10.88 27.13
CA ALA A 145 0.21 -11.17 25.89
C ALA A 145 0.88 -10.39 24.75
N TYR A 146 1.26 -11.09 23.70
CA TYR A 146 1.80 -10.55 22.47
C TYR A 146 0.74 -10.56 21.39
N SER A 147 0.72 -9.50 20.58
CA SER A 147 -0.09 -9.41 19.38
C SER A 147 0.72 -8.92 18.19
N TYR A 148 0.32 -9.31 16.99
CA TYR A 148 1.05 -9.00 15.76
C TYR A 148 0.18 -8.35 14.68
N ASN A 149 0.68 -7.28 14.08
CA ASN A 149 0.12 -6.64 12.89
C ASN A 149 1.12 -6.67 11.73
N PHE A 150 0.63 -7.00 10.54
CA PHE A 150 1.41 -7.13 9.31
C PHE A 150 1.14 -5.91 8.42
N ASN A 151 2.00 -4.91 8.54
CA ASN A 151 1.85 -3.61 7.91
C ASN A 151 2.55 -3.59 6.55
N VAL A 152 1.81 -3.37 5.47
CA VAL A 152 2.33 -3.23 4.12
C VAL A 152 2.57 -1.76 3.81
N LYS A 153 3.74 -1.45 3.25
CA LYS A 153 4.09 -0.13 2.75
C LYS A 153 4.57 -0.22 1.31
N ILE A 154 3.91 0.51 0.42
CA ILE A 154 4.26 0.58 -1.01
C ILE A 154 4.57 2.03 -1.36
N ILE A 155 5.80 2.29 -1.79
CA ILE A 155 6.19 3.58 -2.35
C ILE A 155 6.00 3.54 -3.85
N VAL A 156 5.29 4.53 -4.39
CA VAL A 156 4.95 4.61 -5.81
C VAL A 156 5.29 5.97 -6.41
N GLN A 157 5.58 5.98 -7.70
CA GLN A 157 5.71 7.18 -8.51
C GLN A 157 4.36 7.54 -9.14
N ASN A 158 3.51 8.23 -8.39
CA ASN A 158 2.23 8.75 -8.87
C ASN A 158 2.13 10.26 -8.59
N PRO A 159 1.56 11.06 -9.51
CA PRO A 159 1.49 12.53 -9.35
C PRO A 159 0.65 13.01 -8.16
N TYR A 160 -0.22 12.17 -7.58
CA TYR A 160 -1.14 12.56 -6.51
C TYR A 160 -0.83 11.93 -5.15
N PHE A 161 -0.03 10.87 -5.11
CA PHE A 161 0.36 10.19 -3.88
C PHE A 161 1.66 9.42 -4.10
N SER A 162 2.47 9.31 -3.05
CA SER A 162 3.75 8.58 -3.10
C SER A 162 3.75 7.30 -2.28
N GLU A 163 2.72 7.08 -1.47
CA GLU A 163 2.73 6.03 -0.45
C GLU A 163 1.33 5.44 -0.25
N ILE A 164 1.29 4.11 -0.23
CA ILE A 164 0.13 3.30 0.14
C ILE A 164 0.52 2.47 1.35
N GLU A 165 -0.27 2.57 2.41
CA GLU A 165 -0.10 1.80 3.64
C GLU A 165 -1.42 1.12 4.03
N PHE A 166 -1.34 -0.15 4.42
CA PHE A 166 -2.47 -0.93 4.92
C PHE A 166 -2.00 -2.18 5.69
N GLU A 167 -2.88 -2.72 6.53
CA GLU A 167 -2.64 -3.99 7.24
C GLU A 167 -3.14 -5.18 6.41
N LEU A 168 -2.35 -6.26 6.34
CA LEU A 168 -2.80 -7.53 5.74
C LEU A 168 -3.88 -8.21 6.59
N ASN A 169 -3.69 -8.19 7.90
CA ASN A 169 -4.63 -8.74 8.86
C ASN A 169 -5.77 -7.76 9.15
N SER A 170 -6.98 -8.27 9.40
CA SER A 170 -8.15 -7.45 9.74
C SER A 170 -8.20 -7.03 11.22
N SER A 171 -7.48 -7.76 12.06
CA SER A 171 -7.34 -7.56 13.50
C SER A 171 -6.00 -8.13 13.94
N ALA A 172 -5.45 -7.64 15.04
CA ALA A 172 -4.20 -8.13 15.59
C ALA A 172 -4.26 -9.65 15.80
N VAL A 173 -3.16 -10.34 15.48
CA VAL A 173 -3.02 -11.77 15.71
C VAL A 173 -2.50 -11.96 17.12
N ASP A 174 -3.37 -12.35 18.06
CA ASP A 174 -3.10 -12.35 19.51
C ASP A 174 -3.48 -13.68 20.21
N ASN A 175 -4.03 -14.64 19.45
CA ASN A 175 -4.57 -15.90 19.96
C ASN A 175 -5.69 -15.71 21.01
N GLU A 176 -6.46 -14.62 20.88
CA GLU A 176 -7.57 -14.25 21.78
C GLU A 176 -7.14 -14.15 23.25
N ALA A 177 -5.93 -13.63 23.49
CA ALA A 177 -5.38 -13.49 24.83
C ALA A 177 -6.03 -12.34 25.60
N ASP A 178 -6.60 -12.64 26.78
CA ASP A 178 -7.10 -11.62 27.69
C ASP A 178 -5.95 -10.96 28.47
N THR A 179 -5.89 -9.63 28.44
CA THR A 179 -4.91 -8.83 29.21
C THR A 179 -5.44 -8.40 30.59
N SER A 180 -6.75 -8.51 30.80
CA SER A 180 -7.42 -8.22 32.08
C SER A 180 -8.31 -9.39 32.45
N VAL A 181 -7.90 -10.17 33.45
CA VAL A 181 -8.60 -11.42 33.83
C VAL A 181 -9.25 -11.33 35.22
N ASP A 182 -10.44 -11.91 35.35
CA ASP A 182 -11.05 -12.18 36.64
C ASP A 182 -10.75 -13.64 37.03
N LEU A 183 -10.27 -13.87 38.26
CA LEU A 183 -9.79 -15.19 38.65
C LEU A 183 -10.90 -16.20 38.97
N ASP A 184 -12.16 -15.76 39.11
CA ASP A 184 -13.32 -16.61 39.44
C ASP A 184 -13.08 -17.59 40.61
N GLY A 185 -12.31 -17.15 41.61
CA GLY A 185 -11.98 -17.94 42.81
C GLY A 185 -10.79 -18.91 42.63
N VAL A 186 -10.13 -18.91 41.48
CA VAL A 186 -8.90 -19.68 41.23
C VAL A 186 -7.69 -18.94 41.79
N ALA A 187 -6.74 -19.66 42.39
CA ALA A 187 -5.48 -19.06 42.85
C ALA A 187 -4.66 -18.53 41.65
N PRO A 188 -4.01 -17.36 41.73
CA PRO A 188 -3.25 -16.77 40.61
C PRO A 188 -2.22 -17.74 39.99
N GLU A 189 -1.57 -18.56 40.80
CA GLU A 189 -0.56 -19.53 40.39
C GLU A 189 -1.16 -20.68 39.55
N GLN A 190 -2.46 -20.95 39.72
CA GLN A 190 -3.21 -22.01 39.05
C GLN A 190 -4.03 -21.50 37.86
N TYR A 191 -4.20 -20.19 37.73
CA TYR A 191 -4.99 -19.60 36.66
C TYR A 191 -4.29 -19.76 35.31
N LYS A 192 -5.01 -20.27 34.31
CA LYS A 192 -4.54 -20.37 32.91
C LYS A 192 -5.11 -19.21 32.12
N VAL A 193 -4.24 -18.35 31.58
CA VAL A 193 -4.65 -17.25 30.69
C VAL A 193 -5.10 -17.83 29.35
N ALA A 194 -6.21 -17.31 28.80
CA ALA A 194 -6.65 -17.63 27.44
C ALA A 194 -5.55 -17.29 26.43
N GLY A 195 -5.42 -18.08 25.37
CA GLY A 195 -4.36 -17.90 24.37
C GLY A 195 -2.96 -18.35 24.79
N PHE A 196 -2.72 -18.69 26.07
CA PHE A 196 -1.41 -19.14 26.56
C PHE A 196 -1.31 -20.67 26.61
N GLY A 197 -0.09 -21.20 26.40
CA GLY A 197 0.23 -22.59 26.67
C GLY A 197 0.19 -22.92 28.18
N TYR A 198 0.24 -24.22 28.49
CA TYR A 198 0.20 -24.67 29.88
C TYR A 198 1.47 -24.23 30.63
N ASN A 199 1.32 -23.61 31.80
CA ASN A 199 2.40 -23.06 32.62
C ASN A 199 3.30 -22.03 31.90
N GLN A 200 2.78 -21.31 30.90
CA GLN A 200 3.53 -20.29 30.20
C GLN A 200 3.34 -18.89 30.80
N THR A 201 4.38 -18.07 30.70
CA THR A 201 4.34 -16.64 31.04
C THR A 201 4.09 -15.75 29.84
N SER A 202 3.88 -16.34 28.66
CA SER A 202 3.58 -15.60 27.44
C SER A 202 2.81 -16.48 26.45
N ASN A 203 2.03 -15.86 25.56
CA ASN A 203 1.42 -16.49 24.38
C ASN A 203 2.31 -16.41 23.12
N LYS A 204 3.53 -15.83 23.20
CA LYS A 204 4.34 -15.47 22.02
C LYS A 204 4.54 -16.62 21.04
N GLU A 205 4.93 -17.79 21.57
CA GLU A 205 5.17 -18.98 20.75
C GLU A 205 3.85 -19.57 20.21
N GLU A 206 2.78 -19.53 21.00
CA GLU A 206 1.44 -19.95 20.60
C GLU A 206 0.94 -19.11 19.43
N VAL A 207 1.09 -17.78 19.51
CA VAL A 207 0.68 -16.84 18.48
C VAL A 207 1.49 -17.05 17.20
N LYS A 208 2.83 -17.15 17.29
CA LYS A 208 3.69 -17.43 16.13
C LYS A 208 3.43 -18.79 15.49
N ASN A 209 2.97 -19.76 16.28
CA ASN A 209 2.60 -21.08 15.79
C ASN A 209 1.16 -21.18 15.27
N SER A 210 0.33 -20.16 15.49
CA SER A 210 -1.05 -20.12 15.01
C SER A 210 -1.14 -20.18 13.48
N GLU A 211 -2.24 -20.73 12.98
CA GLU A 211 -2.52 -20.74 11.54
C GLU A 211 -2.65 -19.31 10.99
N ALA A 212 -3.19 -18.39 11.78
CA ALA A 212 -3.33 -16.98 11.42
C ALA A 212 -1.97 -16.32 11.19
N TYR A 213 -1.03 -16.42 12.14
CA TYR A 213 0.31 -15.84 11.99
C TYR A 213 1.05 -16.46 10.79
N LYS A 214 1.01 -17.79 10.66
CA LYS A 214 1.63 -18.51 9.54
C LYS A 214 1.03 -18.12 8.19
N LYS A 215 -0.29 -17.93 8.12
CA LYS A 215 -0.99 -17.43 6.92
C LYS A 215 -0.42 -16.08 6.50
N TYR A 216 -0.36 -15.09 7.39
CA TYR A 216 0.12 -13.75 7.04
C TYR A 216 1.63 -13.72 6.76
N LEU A 217 2.44 -14.49 7.48
CA LEU A 217 3.86 -14.65 7.18
C LEU A 217 4.08 -15.18 5.75
N LYS A 218 3.30 -16.20 5.36
CA LYS A 218 3.34 -16.73 4.00
C LYS A 218 2.91 -15.69 2.96
N GLN A 219 1.85 -14.93 3.21
CA GLN A 219 1.45 -13.84 2.31
C GLN A 219 2.56 -12.79 2.15
N THR A 220 3.23 -12.42 3.25
CA THR A 220 4.38 -11.52 3.24
C THR A 220 5.51 -12.03 2.36
N GLU A 221 5.87 -13.31 2.48
CA GLU A 221 6.90 -13.93 1.62
C GLU A 221 6.51 -13.90 0.14
N GLU A 222 5.26 -14.24 -0.18
CA GLU A 222 4.74 -14.24 -1.55
C GLU A 222 4.71 -12.84 -2.16
N LEU A 223 4.27 -11.84 -1.39
CA LEU A 223 4.25 -10.43 -1.80
C LEU A 223 5.66 -9.87 -2.02
N ASN A 224 6.58 -10.10 -1.08
CA ASN A 224 7.97 -9.65 -1.20
C ASN A 224 8.65 -10.28 -2.42
N LYS A 225 8.42 -11.57 -2.67
CA LYS A 225 8.92 -12.25 -3.87
C LYS A 225 8.31 -11.64 -5.14
N PHE A 226 6.99 -11.42 -5.15
CA PHE A 226 6.30 -10.84 -6.28
C PHE A 226 6.83 -9.46 -6.65
N PHE A 227 6.82 -8.51 -5.70
CA PHE A 227 7.28 -7.15 -5.94
C PHE A 227 8.80 -7.06 -6.14
N GLY A 228 9.58 -7.98 -5.58
CA GLY A 228 11.00 -8.15 -5.89
C GLY A 228 11.23 -8.49 -7.37
N ASN A 229 10.44 -9.42 -7.92
CA ASN A 229 10.49 -9.77 -9.33
C ASN A 229 10.02 -8.63 -10.24
N VAL A 230 8.99 -7.89 -9.83
CA VAL A 230 8.52 -6.69 -10.54
C VAL A 230 9.66 -5.69 -10.68
N LYS A 231 10.31 -5.31 -9.58
CA LYS A 231 11.42 -4.36 -9.62
C LYS A 231 12.57 -4.83 -10.49
N LYS A 232 12.95 -6.11 -10.38
CA LYS A 232 14.01 -6.69 -11.20
C LYS A 232 13.66 -6.61 -12.69
N THR A 233 12.43 -6.97 -13.05
CA THR A 233 11.94 -6.91 -14.43
C THR A 233 11.99 -5.48 -14.98
N GLU A 234 11.53 -4.50 -14.21
CA GLU A 234 11.55 -3.10 -14.63
C GLU A 234 12.99 -2.56 -14.78
N HIS A 235 13.88 -2.93 -13.87
CA HIS A 235 15.31 -2.61 -13.98
C HIS A 235 15.93 -3.20 -15.26
N ASP A 236 15.70 -4.49 -15.53
CA ASP A 236 16.20 -5.18 -16.72
C ASP A 236 15.64 -4.54 -18.02
N ASN A 237 14.37 -4.12 -18.00
CA ASN A 237 13.75 -3.40 -19.13
C ASN A 237 14.41 -2.04 -19.36
N ILE A 238 14.66 -1.26 -18.31
CA ILE A 238 15.34 0.04 -18.40
C ILE A 238 16.76 -0.13 -18.94
N GLU A 239 17.51 -1.12 -18.44
CA GLU A 239 18.84 -1.41 -18.97
C GLU A 239 18.81 -1.79 -20.45
N ALA A 240 17.85 -2.63 -20.87
CA ALA A 240 17.70 -3.03 -22.26
C ALA A 240 17.35 -1.84 -23.17
N GLN A 241 16.47 -0.94 -22.71
CA GLN A 241 16.13 0.28 -23.42
C GLN A 241 17.33 1.23 -23.56
N ASN A 242 18.10 1.41 -22.47
CA ASN A 242 19.30 2.24 -22.50
C ASN A 242 20.34 1.67 -23.48
N LYS A 243 20.58 0.35 -23.45
CA LYS A 243 21.48 -0.34 -24.40
C LYS A 243 21.00 -0.19 -25.85
N ALA A 244 19.71 -0.32 -26.10
CA ALA A 244 19.14 -0.15 -27.44
C ALA A 244 19.26 1.31 -27.93
N ALA A 245 19.03 2.29 -27.07
CA ALA A 245 19.17 3.71 -27.39
C ALA A 245 20.64 4.08 -27.69
N GLU A 246 21.59 3.55 -26.91
CA GLU A 246 23.03 3.71 -27.18
C GLU A 246 23.45 3.07 -28.51
N GLU A 247 22.93 1.88 -28.83
CA GLU A 247 23.21 1.22 -30.11
C GLU A 247 22.65 2.00 -31.30
N GLU A 248 21.45 2.56 -31.17
CA GLU A 248 20.85 3.42 -32.20
C GLU A 248 21.66 4.70 -32.41
N GLN A 249 22.05 5.39 -31.32
CA GLN A 249 22.90 6.59 -31.38
C GLN A 249 24.28 6.31 -31.98
N ASN A 250 24.84 5.14 -31.72
CA ASN A 250 26.14 4.74 -32.25
C ASN A 250 26.08 4.12 -33.65
N THR A 251 24.93 4.11 -34.33
CA THR A 251 24.79 3.54 -35.67
C THR A 251 24.66 4.64 -36.75
N VAL A 252 25.42 4.50 -37.85
CA VAL A 252 25.50 5.47 -38.96
C VAL A 252 25.48 4.72 -40.29
N ILE A 253 24.93 5.34 -41.35
CA ILE A 253 25.07 4.85 -42.72
C ILE A 253 26.38 5.36 -43.30
N CYS A 254 27.25 4.46 -43.72
CA CYS A 254 28.52 4.81 -44.35
C CYS A 254 28.26 5.50 -45.71
N PRO A 255 28.77 6.73 -45.96
CA PRO A 255 28.51 7.45 -47.21
C PRO A 255 29.24 6.85 -48.42
N TYR A 256 30.25 5.99 -48.19
CA TYR A 256 31.08 5.42 -49.25
C TYR A 256 30.54 4.08 -49.78
N CYS A 257 30.02 3.22 -48.90
CA CYS A 257 29.50 1.89 -49.29
C CYS A 257 28.01 1.68 -48.98
N GLY A 258 27.34 2.62 -48.33
CA GLY A 258 25.93 2.52 -47.96
C GLY A 258 25.62 1.55 -46.82
N ALA A 259 26.63 0.89 -46.23
CA ALA A 259 26.41 -0.05 -45.13
C ALA A 259 26.02 0.68 -43.83
N ARG A 260 25.08 0.09 -43.09
CA ARG A 260 24.77 0.50 -41.71
C ARG A 260 25.85 -0.05 -40.79
N THR A 261 26.64 0.83 -40.19
CA THR A 261 27.85 0.50 -39.41
C THR A 261 27.86 1.25 -38.07
N LYS A 262 28.58 0.71 -37.08
CA LYS A 262 28.77 1.39 -35.79
C LYS A 262 29.86 2.47 -35.86
N LYS A 263 29.65 3.62 -35.20
CA LYS A 263 30.69 4.62 -34.87
C LYS A 263 31.63 4.01 -33.82
N GLY A 264 32.59 3.22 -34.25
CA GLY A 264 33.67 2.74 -33.38
C GLY A 264 34.66 3.86 -33.03
N ALA A 265 35.50 3.65 -32.01
CA ALA A 265 36.52 4.62 -31.57
C ALA A 265 37.52 5.02 -32.68
N ALA A 266 37.70 4.18 -33.69
CA ALA A 266 38.57 4.43 -34.84
C ALA A 266 37.95 5.37 -35.89
N GLY A 267 36.64 5.68 -35.80
CA GLY A 267 35.96 6.58 -36.74
C GLY A 267 35.94 6.08 -38.19
N VAL A 268 35.94 4.76 -38.42
CA VAL A 268 35.93 4.14 -39.77
C VAL A 268 34.82 3.09 -39.89
N CYS A 269 34.34 2.88 -41.12
CA CYS A 269 33.32 1.91 -41.47
C CYS A 269 33.86 0.50 -41.32
N GLU A 270 33.14 -0.36 -40.59
CA GLU A 270 33.57 -1.73 -40.32
C GLU A 270 33.58 -2.63 -41.58
N PHE A 271 32.86 -2.22 -42.63
CA PHE A 271 32.74 -3.01 -43.86
C PHE A 271 33.72 -2.61 -44.97
N CYS A 272 34.05 -1.32 -45.11
CA CYS A 272 34.92 -0.84 -46.19
C CYS A 272 36.15 -0.06 -45.71
N GLY A 273 36.30 0.17 -44.40
CA GLY A 273 37.43 0.90 -43.82
C GLY A 273 37.44 2.41 -44.07
N ALA A 274 36.45 2.95 -44.79
CA ALA A 274 36.37 4.38 -45.08
C ALA A 274 36.00 5.20 -43.81
N PRO A 275 36.48 6.43 -43.66
CA PRO A 275 36.16 7.27 -42.50
C PRO A 275 34.67 7.54 -42.38
N LEU A 276 34.16 7.52 -41.14
CA LEU A 276 32.79 7.86 -40.79
C LEU A 276 32.72 9.30 -40.26
N PRO A 277 31.62 10.02 -40.52
CA PRO A 277 31.34 11.31 -39.90
C PRO A 277 31.06 11.18 -38.40
#